data_AF-A0A962CG51-F1
#
_entry.id   AF-A0A962CG51-F1
#
_cell.length_a   1.000
_cell.length_b   1.000
_cell.length_c   1.000
_cell.angle_alpha   90.00
_cell.angle_beta   90.00
_cell.angle_gamma   90.00
#
_symmetry.space_group_name_H-M   'P 1'
#
loop_
_entity.id
_entity.type
_entity.pdbx_description
1 polymer ?
#
loop_
_entity_poly.entity_id
_entity_poly.type
_entity_poly.pdbx_seq_one_letter_code
_entity_poly.pdbx_strand_id
1 'polypeptide(L)'
;DEFKAALERARSGIEAVFDTDAPAVREALATLDRLAATPLAPALPELGTALNELRNLRTTRALSQPAHPPANVTEAKNGANP
;
A
#
# COMPACT_ATOMS: atom_id res chain seq x y z
N ASP A 1 3.57 14.27 -8.74
CA ASP A 1 2.41 13.37 -8.69
C ASP A 1 2.08 12.98 -10.12
N GLU A 2 2.45 11.75 -10.52
CA GLU A 2 2.32 11.25 -11.90
C GLU A 2 0.87 11.33 -12.41
N PHE A 3 -0.10 11.12 -11.53
CA PHE A 3 -1.51 11.21 -11.89
C PHE A 3 -1.90 12.62 -12.33
N LYS A 4 -1.50 13.65 -11.56
CA LYS A 4 -1.75 15.05 -11.92
C LYS A 4 -1.06 15.43 -13.24
N ALA A 5 0.17 14.96 -13.45
CA ALA A 5 0.88 15.19 -14.70
C ALA A 5 0.21 14.51 -15.91
N ALA A 6 -0.41 13.34 -15.71
CA ALA A 6 -1.19 12.68 -16.75
C ALA A 6 -2.49 13.44 -17.09
N LEU A 7 -3.19 13.98 -16.08
CA LEU A 7 -4.39 14.80 -16.29
C LEU A 7 -4.07 16.08 -17.08
N GLU A 8 -2.99 16.79 -16.73
CA GLU A 8 -2.57 17.99 -17.47
C GLU A 8 -2.21 17.68 -18.93
N ARG A 9 -1.51 16.56 -19.17
CA ARG A 9 -1.20 16.14 -20.55
C ARG A 9 -2.46 15.84 -21.35
N ALA A 10 -3.45 15.18 -20.74
CA ALA A 10 -4.74 14.93 -21.38
C ALA A 10 -5.48 16.24 -21.70
N ARG A 11 -5.50 17.19 -20.76
CA ARG A 11 -6.08 18.53 -20.91
C ARG A 11 -5.46 19.27 -22.10
N SER A 12 -4.14 19.40 -22.13
CA SER A 12 -3.42 20.06 -23.23
C SER A 12 -3.64 19.37 -24.58
N GLY A 13 -3.73 18.04 -24.59
CA GLY A 13 -4.03 17.28 -25.81
C GLY A 13 -5.43 17.57 -26.35
N ILE A 14 -6.42 17.74 -25.47
CA ILE A 14 -7.79 18.10 -25.86
C ILE A 14 -7.85 19.54 -26.40
N GLU A 15 -7.28 20.50 -25.68
CA GLU A 15 -7.25 21.92 -26.07
C GLU A 15 -6.52 22.15 -27.40
N ALA A 16 -5.54 21.31 -27.74
CA ALA A 16 -4.77 21.44 -28.97
C ALA A 16 -5.50 20.93 -30.23
N VAL A 17 -6.47 20.04 -30.09
CA VAL A 17 -7.07 19.30 -31.22
C VAL A 17 -8.55 19.61 -31.41
N PHE A 18 -9.27 19.93 -30.33
CA PHE A 18 -10.72 20.11 -30.37
C PHE A 18 -11.13 21.56 -30.12
N ASP A 19 -12.29 21.93 -30.67
CA ASP A 19 -12.94 23.18 -30.36
C ASP A 19 -13.36 23.21 -28.88
N THR A 20 -12.70 24.07 -28.10
CA THR A 20 -12.96 24.22 -26.66
C THR A 20 -14.35 24.78 -26.34
N ASP A 21 -15.02 25.38 -27.32
CA ASP A 21 -16.39 25.88 -27.17
C ASP A 21 -17.45 24.81 -27.48
N ALA A 22 -17.06 23.63 -27.95
CA ALA A 22 -17.98 22.51 -28.11
C ALA A 22 -18.47 22.03 -26.73
N PRO A 23 -19.79 21.83 -26.54
CA PRO A 23 -20.34 21.41 -25.25
C PRO A 23 -19.69 20.14 -24.68
N ALA A 24 -19.45 19.14 -25.53
CA ALA A 24 -18.82 17.88 -25.12
C ALA A 24 -17.35 18.06 -24.68
N VAL A 25 -16.62 19.00 -25.29
CA VAL A 25 -15.23 19.29 -24.93
C VAL A 25 -15.17 19.99 -23.58
N ARG A 26 -16.06 20.96 -23.34
CA ARG A 26 -16.19 21.60 -22.01
C ARG A 26 -16.52 20.59 -20.92
N GLU A 27 -17.41 19.64 -21.19
CA GLU A 27 -17.75 18.58 -20.23
C GLU A 27 -16.55 17.67 -19.92
N ALA A 28 -15.78 17.31 -20.95
CA ALA A 28 -14.55 16.53 -20.78
C ALA A 28 -13.51 17.28 -19.93
N LEU A 29 -13.26 18.56 -20.25
CA LEU A 29 -12.33 19.41 -19.49
C LEU A 29 -12.79 19.59 -18.02
N ALA A 30 -14.08 19.84 -17.79
CA ALA A 30 -14.64 19.93 -16.44
C ALA A 30 -14.52 18.61 -15.66
N THR A 31 -14.52 17.47 -16.35
CA THR A 31 -14.27 16.16 -15.72
C THR A 31 -12.82 16.00 -15.31
N LEU A 32 -11.87 16.43 -16.14
CA LEU A 32 -10.45 16.47 -15.76
C LEU A 32 -10.20 17.38 -14.56
N ASP A 33 -10.84 18.55 -14.52
CA ASP A 33 -10.73 19.49 -13.40
C ASP A 33 -11.24 18.86 -12.08
N ARG A 34 -12.38 18.14 -12.14
CA ARG A 34 -12.91 17.39 -10.98
C ARG A 34 -11.94 16.30 -10.51
N LEU A 35 -11.33 15.57 -11.43
CA LEU A 35 -10.35 14.53 -11.09
C LEU A 35 -9.09 15.13 -10.45
N ALA A 36 -8.62 16.28 -10.95
CA ALA A 36 -7.46 16.98 -10.40
C ALA A 36 -7.72 17.52 -8.98
N ALA A 37 -8.95 17.93 -8.70
CA ALA A 37 -9.39 18.41 -7.38
C ALA A 37 -9.70 17.27 -6.39
N THR A 38 -9.82 16.02 -6.86
CA THR A 38 -10.13 14.89 -6.00
C THR A 38 -8.89 14.50 -5.19
N PRO A 39 -8.94 14.45 -3.85
CA PRO A 39 -7.84 13.94 -3.05
C PRO A 39 -7.65 12.46 -3.36
N LEU A 40 -6.54 12.15 -4.03
CA LEU A 40 -6.09 10.78 -4.20
C LEU A 40 -5.89 10.17 -2.82
N ALA A 41 -6.29 8.90 -2.67
CA ALA A 41 -6.09 8.14 -1.44
C ALA A 41 -4.65 8.31 -0.93
N PRO A 42 -4.43 8.26 0.40
CA PRO A 42 -3.10 8.42 0.95
C PRO A 42 -2.13 7.47 0.26
N ALA A 43 -0.94 7.96 -0.05
CA ALA A 43 0.10 7.17 -0.68
C ALA A 43 0.25 5.85 0.07
N LEU A 44 0.23 4.75 -0.68
CA LEU A 44 0.52 3.44 -0.10
C LEU A 44 1.91 3.52 0.56
N PRO A 45 2.09 2.94 1.76
CA PRO A 45 3.38 2.96 2.41
C PRO A 45 4.41 2.33 1.47
N GLU A 46 5.57 2.98 1.37
CA GLU A 46 6.72 2.43 0.66
C GLU A 46 6.97 1.01 1.17
N LEU A 47 7.18 0.05 0.25
CA LEU A 47 7.27 -1.37 0.59
C LEU A 47 8.34 -1.62 1.68
N GLY A 48 9.46 -0.91 1.62
CA GLY A 48 10.52 -0.99 2.63
C GLY A 48 10.04 -0.56 4.02
N THR A 49 9.28 0.54 4.10
CA THR A 49 8.68 1.04 5.35
C THR A 49 7.66 0.05 5.88
N ALA A 50 6.78 -0.47 5.03
CA ALA A 50 5.78 -1.47 5.42
C ALA A 50 6.42 -2.78 5.93
N LEU A 51 7.47 -3.25 5.27
CA LEU A 51 8.22 -4.45 5.71
C LEU A 51 8.98 -4.20 7.02
N ASN A 52 9.53 -3.01 7.20
CA ASN A 52 10.21 -2.64 8.45
C ASN A 52 9.22 -2.58 9.63
N GLU A 53 8.04 -1.98 9.42
CA GLU A 53 6.98 -1.96 10.43
C GLU A 53 6.49 -3.37 10.77
N LEU A 54 6.31 -4.24 9.77
CA LEU A 54 5.93 -5.63 10.00
C LEU A 54 7.00 -6.38 10.82
N ARG A 55 8.29 -6.13 10.54
CA ARG A 55 9.40 -6.72 11.31
C ARG A 55 9.38 -6.23 12.75
N ASN A 56 9.21 -4.92 12.96
CA ASN A 56 9.13 -4.33 14.30
C ASN A 56 7.95 -4.90 15.09
N LEU A 57 6.78 -5.01 14.47
CA LEU A 57 5.59 -5.61 15.07
C LEU A 57 5.86 -7.06 15.54
N ARG A 58 6.55 -7.86 14.71
CA ARG A 58 6.94 -9.23 15.06
C ARG A 58 7.89 -9.27 16.26
N THR A 59 8.88 -8.39 16.29
CA THR A 59 9.82 -8.27 17.42
C THR A 59 9.09 -7.90 18.70
N THR A 60 8.23 -6.88 18.67
CA THR A 60 7.44 -6.46 19.85
C THR A 60 6.54 -7.58 20.34
N ARG A 61 5.90 -8.34 19.44
CA ARG A 61 5.09 -9.52 19.83
C ARG A 61 5.94 -10.61 20.48
N ALA A 62 7.12 -10.90 19.94
CA ALA A 62 8.03 -11.89 20.53
C ALA A 62 8.50 -11.49 21.93
N LEU A 63 8.79 -10.21 22.14
CA LEU A 63 9.17 -9.67 23.46
C LEU A 63 7.99 -9.61 24.45
N SER A 64 6.77 -9.46 23.93
CA SER A 64 5.55 -9.41 24.74
C SER A 64 5.00 -10.80 25.07
N GLN A 65 5.53 -11.86 24.45
CA GLN A 65 5.20 -13.23 24.81
C GLN A 65 5.97 -13.64 26.07
N PRO A 66 5.29 -14.14 27.12
CA PRO A 66 5.97 -14.63 28.31
C PRO A 66 6.86 -15.82 27.93
N ALA A 67 8.09 -15.86 28.46
CA ALA A 67 9.03 -16.93 28.18
C ALA A 67 8.40 -18.29 28.54
N HIS A 68 8.16 -19.12 27.52
CA HIS A 68 7.79 -20.51 27.77
C HIS A 68 9.02 -21.22 28.39
N PRO A 69 8.90 -21.80 29.59
CA PRO A 69 9.99 -22.58 30.16
C PRO A 69 10.31 -23.76 29.23
N PRO A 70 11.60 -24.14 29.09
CA PRO A 70 11.98 -25.22 28.22
C PRO A 70 11.23 -26.50 28.62
N ALA A 71 10.63 -27.17 27.64
CA ALA A 71 10.05 -28.49 27.84
C ALA A 71 11.18 -29.43 28.27
N ASN A 72 11.16 -29.87 29.53
CA ASN A 72 12.05 -30.92 30.02
C ASN A 72 11.89 -32.13 29.11
N VAL A 73 12.95 -32.44 28.37
CA VAL A 73 13.15 -33.75 27.74
C VAL A 73 13.34 -34.74 28.88
N THR A 74 12.24 -35.37 29.31
CA THR A 74 12.32 -36.54 30.18
C THR A 74 12.74 -37.73 29.32
N GLU A 75 14.04 -37.86 29.16
CA GLU A 75 14.71 -39.10 28.84
C GLU A 75 14.40 -40.11 29.95
N ALA A 76 13.47 -41.03 29.70
CA ALA A 76 13.33 -42.26 30.48
C ALA A 76 12.44 -43.28 29.75
N LYS A 77 13.07 -44.28 29.13
CA LYS A 77 12.92 -45.68 29.55
C LYS A 77 13.88 -46.57 28.78
N ASN A 78 15.00 -46.82 29.46
CA ASN A 78 15.91 -47.93 29.23
C ASN A 78 15.18 -49.27 29.22
N GLY A 79 15.67 -50.19 28.38
CA GLY A 79 15.95 -51.56 28.82
C GLY A 79 14.87 -52.61 28.60
N ALA A 80 15.09 -53.43 27.57
CA ALA A 80 14.77 -54.87 27.54
C ALA A 80 15.30 -55.57 28.83
N ASN A 81 14.85 -56.71 29.34
CA ASN A 81 14.19 -57.92 28.81
C ASN A 81 13.74 -58.77 30.05
N PRO A 82 13.37 -60.05 29.88
CA PRO A 82 12.05 -60.67 30.09
C PRO A 82 11.66 -61.00 31.54
#